data_AF-I1IZS6-F1
#
_entry.id   AF-I1IZS6-F1
#
_cell.length_a   1.000
_cell.length_b   1.000
_cell.length_c   1.000
_cell.angle_alpha   90.00
_cell.angle_beta   90.00
_cell.angle_gamma   90.00
#
_symmetry.space_group_name_H-M   'P 1'
#
loop_
_entity.id
_entity.type
_entity.pdbx_description
1 polymer ?
#
loop_
_entity_poly.entity_id
_entity_poly.type
_entity_poly.pdbx_seq_one_letter_code
_entity_poly.pdbx_strand_id
1 'polypeptide(L)'
;MALQLAIQALAASLSPAPNKPTKPPSPSNGHQQPQEPIITSRSRRLAIVGTALMASHLLPPATGSAGAFDLRLTVPEQSSEEAEAVVRTDARNLVRVRDLIDARSWRELQASLRASAANLKQDLYAIINAKPASQRPELRRLYSDLFNSVTRLDYAARDKDELQVKEYYGNMVAAIDQIFAKIM
;
A
#
# COMPACT_ATOMS: atom_id res chain seq x y z
N MET A 1 -52.75 -8.09 -44.52
CA MET A 1 -51.55 -7.30 -44.21
C MET A 1 -50.85 -8.02 -43.05
N ALA A 2 -50.10 -9.13 -43.19
CA ALA A 2 -48.95 -9.41 -44.05
C ALA A 2 -48.00 -8.20 -44.07
N LEU A 3 -46.80 -8.22 -43.49
CA LEU A 3 -45.77 -9.26 -43.61
C LEU A 3 -44.78 -9.20 -42.43
N GLN A 4 -44.44 -10.39 -41.93
CA GLN A 4 -43.31 -10.67 -41.06
C GLN A 4 -42.12 -11.09 -41.95
N LEU A 5 -40.90 -10.88 -41.44
CA LEU A 5 -39.66 -11.63 -41.74
C LEU A 5 -38.85 -11.36 -43.02
N ALA A 6 -37.54 -11.57 -42.81
CA ALA A 6 -36.43 -11.77 -43.75
C ALA A 6 -35.84 -10.45 -44.32
N ILE A 7 -34.52 -10.25 -44.38
CA ILE A 7 -33.49 -11.17 -44.84
C ILE A 7 -32.15 -10.87 -44.14
N GLN A 8 -31.45 -11.95 -43.84
CA GLN A 8 -30.10 -12.08 -43.33
C GLN A 8 -29.13 -12.26 -44.51
N ALA A 9 -27.85 -11.93 -44.27
CA ALA A 9 -26.64 -12.34 -45.01
C ALA A 9 -26.14 -11.47 -46.18
N LEU A 10 -24.89 -10.98 -46.03
CA LEU A 10 -23.83 -11.34 -46.97
C LEU A 10 -22.46 -11.27 -46.28
N ALA A 11 -21.77 -12.40 -46.25
CA ALA A 11 -20.42 -12.56 -45.75
C ALA A 11 -19.37 -12.27 -46.86
N ALA A 12 -18.17 -11.95 -46.39
CA ALA A 12 -16.87 -12.13 -47.03
C ALA A 12 -16.54 -11.31 -48.29
N SER A 13 -15.44 -10.53 -48.24
CA SER A 13 -14.13 -10.99 -48.73
C SER A 13 -13.15 -9.82 -48.97
N LEU A 14 -11.86 -10.15 -48.92
CA LEU A 14 -10.66 -9.46 -49.42
C LEU A 14 -9.92 -8.45 -48.51
N SER A 15 -8.96 -9.00 -47.76
CA SER A 15 -7.59 -8.44 -47.66
C SER A 15 -6.77 -8.89 -48.89
N PRO A 16 -5.76 -8.13 -49.34
CA PRO A 16 -4.36 -8.36 -48.90
C PRO A 16 -3.47 -7.10 -48.72
N ALA A 17 -2.44 -7.24 -47.88
CA ALA A 17 -1.29 -6.34 -47.63
C ALA A 17 -0.30 -6.28 -48.85
N PRO A 18 0.91 -5.66 -48.83
CA PRO A 18 1.67 -4.96 -47.76
C PRO A 18 2.32 -3.62 -48.20
N ASN A 19 3.09 -2.94 -47.34
CA ASN A 19 4.35 -2.24 -47.67
C ASN A 19 4.99 -1.54 -46.43
N LYS A 20 6.20 -1.98 -46.10
CA LYS A 20 7.30 -1.30 -45.35
C LYS A 20 8.56 -1.54 -46.21
N PRO A 21 9.75 -0.91 -46.01
CA PRO A 21 10.19 0.01 -44.95
C PRO A 21 10.98 1.25 -45.47
N THR A 22 11.31 2.23 -44.62
CA THR A 22 12.52 3.07 -44.84
C THR A 22 12.97 3.82 -43.58
N LYS A 23 14.27 3.74 -43.29
CA LYS A 23 15.11 4.50 -42.33
C LYS A 23 16.56 4.40 -42.88
N PRO A 24 17.56 5.26 -42.56
CA PRO A 24 17.62 6.63 -41.99
C PRO A 24 18.37 7.63 -42.93
N PRO A 25 18.75 8.83 -42.44
CA PRO A 25 20.19 9.06 -42.21
C PRO A 25 20.56 9.71 -40.85
N SER A 26 21.87 9.67 -40.58
CA SER A 26 22.63 9.96 -39.34
C SER A 26 22.90 11.48 -39.08
N PRO A 27 23.54 11.86 -37.95
CA PRO A 27 23.38 13.15 -37.26
C PRO A 27 24.44 14.22 -37.59
N SER A 28 24.16 15.50 -37.28
CA SER A 28 25.18 16.56 -37.23
C SER A 28 24.77 17.78 -36.39
N ASN A 29 25.69 18.20 -35.51
CA ASN A 29 25.91 19.50 -34.85
C ASN A 29 24.83 20.04 -33.87
N GLY A 30 25.15 20.69 -32.74
CA GLY A 30 26.41 21.09 -32.13
C GLY A 30 26.16 22.12 -31.00
N HIS A 31 27.10 22.18 -30.05
CA HIS A 31 27.46 23.28 -29.14
C HIS A 31 26.55 23.73 -27.97
N GLN A 32 27.05 23.47 -26.74
CA GLN A 32 27.21 24.34 -25.56
C GLN A 32 27.68 23.40 -24.40
N GLN A 33 28.71 23.60 -23.58
CA GLN A 33 29.31 24.79 -22.99
C GLN A 33 30.69 24.41 -22.37
N PRO A 34 31.67 25.31 -22.25
CA PRO A 34 33.00 25.03 -21.68
C PRO A 34 32.98 24.88 -20.15
N GLN A 35 33.81 23.98 -19.62
CA GLN A 35 34.18 23.92 -18.20
C GLN A 35 35.51 24.64 -17.99
N GLU A 36 35.52 25.72 -17.21
CA GLU A 36 36.73 26.26 -16.59
C GLU A 36 36.68 26.06 -15.07
N PRO A 37 37.82 25.73 -14.43
CA PRO A 37 37.91 25.50 -13.00
C PRO A 37 38.16 26.81 -12.22
N ILE A 38 37.28 27.12 -11.27
CA ILE A 38 37.53 28.15 -10.27
C ILE A 38 38.04 27.49 -8.99
N ILE A 39 39.30 27.80 -8.69
CA ILE A 39 40.03 27.48 -7.47
C ILE A 39 39.42 28.32 -6.33
N THR A 40 39.07 27.69 -5.21
CA THR A 40 38.93 28.40 -3.94
C THR A 40 39.48 27.56 -2.79
N SER A 41 40.44 28.19 -2.13
CA SER A 41 41.20 27.79 -0.96
C SER A 41 40.36 27.19 0.18
N ARG A 42 40.81 26.06 0.71
CA ARG A 42 40.86 25.88 2.17
C ARG A 42 41.93 24.88 2.59
N SER A 43 43.01 25.46 3.08
CA SER A 43 44.11 24.86 3.79
C SER A 43 43.65 24.00 4.99
N ARG A 44 44.19 22.78 5.10
CA ARG A 44 44.77 22.26 6.35
C ARG A 44 45.66 21.05 6.04
N ARG A 45 46.94 21.21 6.36
CA ARG A 45 48.03 20.27 6.13
C ARG A 45 47.85 19.05 7.05
N LEU A 46 47.90 17.86 6.47
CA LEU A 46 48.13 16.58 7.15
C LEU A 46 49.65 16.39 7.27
N ALA A 47 50.16 16.33 8.50
CA ALA A 47 51.42 15.66 8.84
C ALA A 47 51.64 15.68 10.36
N ILE A 48 51.33 14.57 11.04
CA ILE A 48 52.13 14.12 12.19
C ILE A 48 52.39 12.63 11.98
N VAL A 49 53.66 12.35 11.71
CA VAL A 49 54.32 11.06 11.80
C VAL A 49 54.56 10.77 13.29
N GLY A 50 54.31 9.55 13.74
CA GLY A 50 54.65 9.09 15.09
C GLY A 50 54.60 7.57 15.21
N THR A 51 55.77 6.97 15.38
CA THR A 51 56.10 5.55 15.24
C THR A 51 55.91 4.74 16.55
N ALA A 52 55.59 3.45 16.39
CA ALA A 52 55.92 2.29 17.25
C ALA A 52 55.31 2.14 18.67
N LEU A 53 54.64 1.00 18.93
CA LEU A 53 55.16 -0.06 19.84
C LEU A 53 54.33 -1.37 19.76
N MET A 54 55.02 -2.49 19.78
CA MET A 54 54.51 -3.87 19.89
C MET A 54 53.84 -4.14 21.25
N ALA A 55 52.74 -4.92 21.26
CA ALA A 55 52.32 -5.68 22.45
C ALA A 55 51.41 -6.86 22.06
N SER A 56 52.03 -8.03 21.86
CA SER A 56 51.38 -9.33 21.86
C SER A 56 50.65 -9.57 23.19
N HIS A 57 49.35 -9.85 23.14
CA HIS A 57 48.65 -10.50 24.24
C HIS A 57 47.66 -11.52 23.67
N LEU A 58 47.85 -12.74 24.15
CA LEU A 58 47.15 -13.96 23.79
C LEU A 58 45.65 -13.83 24.06
N LEU A 59 44.82 -14.02 23.03
CA LEU A 59 43.38 -14.21 23.19
C LEU A 59 43.08 -15.70 23.42
N PRO A 60 42.30 -16.07 24.45
CA PRO A 60 41.82 -17.45 24.65
C PRO A 60 40.82 -17.84 23.53
N PRO A 61 40.66 -19.15 23.24
CA PRO A 61 39.70 -19.59 22.23
C PRO A 61 38.30 -19.19 22.67
N ALA A 62 37.65 -18.37 21.85
CA ALA A 62 36.23 -18.08 21.96
C ALA A 62 35.49 -19.41 21.83
N THR A 63 35.10 -19.97 22.97
CA THR A 63 34.13 -21.03 23.07
C THR A 63 32.88 -20.57 22.34
N GLY A 64 32.43 -21.38 21.39
CA GLY A 64 31.27 -21.11 20.59
C GLY A 64 30.07 -20.81 21.47
N SER A 65 29.69 -19.54 21.50
CA SER A 65 28.32 -19.17 21.83
C SER A 65 27.56 -19.17 20.52
N ALA A 66 27.11 -20.36 20.12
CA ALA A 66 25.95 -20.44 19.24
C ALA A 66 24.78 -19.91 20.07
N GLY A 67 24.57 -18.59 20.02
CA GLY A 67 23.35 -17.96 20.49
C GLY A 67 22.20 -18.47 19.64
N ALA A 68 21.71 -19.67 19.95
CA ALA A 68 20.39 -20.10 19.56
C ALA A 68 19.45 -19.15 20.31
N PHE A 69 19.09 -18.04 19.65
CA PHE A 69 17.94 -17.28 20.05
C PHE A 69 16.76 -18.24 19.94
N ASP A 70 16.37 -18.82 21.06
CA ASP A 70 15.07 -19.45 21.22
C ASP A 70 14.05 -18.32 21.16
N LEU A 71 13.75 -17.88 19.94
CA LEU A 71 12.64 -17.02 19.63
C LEU A 71 11.37 -17.85 19.75
N ARG A 72 11.10 -18.36 20.96
CA ARG A 72 9.75 -18.61 21.40
C ARG A 72 9.09 -17.25 21.55
N LEU A 73 8.84 -16.63 20.40
CA LEU A 73 7.99 -15.50 20.19
C LEU A 73 6.59 -16.02 20.56
N THR A 74 6.33 -16.14 21.85
CA THR A 74 4.96 -16.29 22.34
C THR A 74 4.28 -15.03 21.90
N VAL A 75 3.63 -15.12 20.73
CA VAL A 75 2.46 -14.30 20.42
C VAL A 75 1.68 -14.27 21.73
N PRO A 76 1.52 -13.12 22.39
CA PRO A 76 0.55 -13.04 23.46
C PRO A 76 -0.73 -13.62 22.87
N GLU A 77 -1.22 -14.72 23.43
CA GLU A 77 -2.58 -15.19 23.20
C GLU A 77 -3.48 -14.09 23.79
N GLN A 78 -3.56 -12.94 23.09
CA GLN A 78 -4.78 -12.17 23.13
C GLN A 78 -5.84 -13.19 22.74
N SER A 79 -6.69 -13.52 23.70
CA SER A 79 -7.79 -14.42 23.45
C SER A 79 -8.55 -13.91 22.24
N SER A 80 -9.15 -14.81 21.45
CA SER A 80 -9.99 -14.44 20.30
C SER A 80 -10.97 -13.31 20.66
N GLU A 81 -11.50 -13.36 21.89
CA GLU A 81 -12.42 -12.36 22.44
C GLU A 81 -11.79 -10.98 22.65
N GLU A 82 -10.55 -10.89 23.14
CA GLU A 82 -9.84 -9.62 23.30
C GLU A 82 -9.52 -8.99 21.94
N ALA A 83 -9.06 -9.80 20.98
CA ALA A 83 -8.80 -9.35 19.62
C ALA A 83 -10.07 -8.82 18.92
N GLU A 84 -11.20 -9.50 19.11
CA GLU A 84 -12.50 -9.06 18.60
C GLU A 84 -12.98 -7.75 19.27
N ALA A 85 -12.72 -7.56 20.56
CA ALA A 85 -13.06 -6.32 21.28
C ALA A 85 -12.23 -5.12 20.79
N VAL A 86 -10.95 -5.32 20.51
CA VAL A 86 -10.06 -4.30 19.92
C VAL A 86 -10.56 -3.92 18.53
N VAL A 87 -10.82 -4.90 17.65
CA VAL A 87 -11.37 -4.67 16.31
C VAL A 87 -12.70 -3.92 16.35
N ARG A 88 -13.58 -4.25 17.31
CA ARG A 88 -14.85 -3.53 17.49
C ARG A 88 -14.62 -2.06 17.85
N THR A 89 -13.59 -1.76 18.62
CA THR A 89 -13.23 -0.39 18.99
C THR A 89 -12.70 0.39 17.80
N ASP A 90 -11.82 -0.21 17.02
CA ASP A 90 -11.23 0.46 15.85
C ASP A 90 -12.23 0.65 14.73
N ALA A 91 -13.12 -0.32 14.50
CA ALA A 91 -14.23 -0.15 13.56
C ALA A 91 -15.18 0.98 14.01
N ARG A 92 -15.47 1.11 15.31
CA ARG A 92 -16.27 2.24 15.81
C ARG A 92 -15.60 3.59 15.54
N ASN A 93 -14.28 3.68 15.71
CA ASN A 93 -13.54 4.90 15.41
C ASN A 93 -13.64 5.24 13.92
N LEU A 94 -13.57 4.23 13.05
CA LEU A 94 -13.72 4.39 11.61
C LEU A 94 -15.15 4.82 11.20
N VAL A 95 -16.19 4.36 11.91
CA VAL A 95 -17.59 4.77 11.64
C VAL A 95 -17.89 6.19 12.14
N ARG A 96 -17.27 6.61 13.25
CA ARG A 96 -17.46 7.94 13.88
C ARG A 96 -16.95 9.11 13.03
N VAL A 97 -16.18 8.85 11.98
CA VAL A 97 -15.76 9.90 11.03
C VAL A 97 -16.95 10.59 10.34
N ARG A 98 -18.16 10.03 10.45
CA ARG A 98 -19.41 10.66 10.04
C ARG A 98 -19.58 12.08 10.55
N ASP A 99 -19.22 12.33 11.81
CA ASP A 99 -19.38 13.66 12.41
C ASP A 99 -18.51 14.69 11.67
N LEU A 100 -17.35 14.26 11.16
CA LEU A 100 -16.45 15.10 10.34
C LEU A 100 -16.97 15.29 8.91
N ILE A 101 -17.66 14.28 8.35
CA ILE A 101 -18.35 14.39 7.06
C ILE A 101 -19.48 15.42 7.16
N ASP A 102 -20.33 15.31 8.18
CA ASP A 102 -21.47 16.20 8.40
C ASP A 102 -21.00 17.65 8.67
N ALA A 103 -19.88 17.82 9.37
CA ALA A 103 -19.23 19.12 9.59
C ALA A 103 -18.44 19.65 8.38
N ARG A 104 -18.29 18.88 7.29
CA ARG A 104 -17.42 19.19 6.13
C ARG A 104 -15.96 19.47 6.50
N SER A 105 -15.49 18.82 7.56
CA SER A 105 -14.15 18.91 8.12
C SER A 105 -13.16 18.03 7.34
N TRP A 106 -12.97 18.32 6.05
CA TRP A 106 -12.28 17.41 5.10
C TRP A 106 -10.87 17.00 5.54
N ARG A 107 -10.08 17.94 6.04
CA ARG A 107 -8.70 17.67 6.48
C ARG A 107 -8.67 16.81 7.73
N GLU A 108 -9.53 17.09 8.71
CA GLU A 108 -9.66 16.26 9.91
C GLU A 108 -10.21 14.87 9.56
N LEU A 109 -11.18 14.80 8.63
CA LEU A 109 -11.74 13.55 8.12
C LEU A 109 -10.63 12.66 7.56
N GLN A 110 -9.81 13.16 6.64
CA GLN A 110 -8.71 12.38 6.07
C GLN A 110 -7.69 11.92 7.14
N ALA A 111 -7.35 12.78 8.10
CA ALA A 111 -6.43 12.42 9.17
C ALA A 111 -6.99 11.31 10.07
N SER A 112 -8.25 11.46 10.51
CA SER A 112 -8.95 10.49 11.34
C SER A 112 -9.17 9.17 10.60
N LEU A 113 -9.54 9.22 9.33
CA LEU A 113 -9.74 8.07 8.46
C LEU A 113 -8.45 7.26 8.30
N ARG A 114 -7.31 7.91 8.02
CA ARG A 114 -6.02 7.22 7.87
C ARG A 114 -5.53 6.61 9.18
N ALA A 115 -5.71 7.31 10.30
CA ALA A 115 -5.31 6.80 11.61
C ALA A 115 -6.15 5.58 12.03
N SER A 116 -7.47 5.68 11.96
CA SER A 116 -8.38 4.58 12.31
C SER A 116 -8.24 3.38 11.37
N ALA A 117 -8.07 3.62 10.07
CA ALA A 117 -7.86 2.56 9.09
C ALA A 117 -6.54 1.81 9.31
N ALA A 118 -5.46 2.49 9.73
CA ALA A 118 -4.17 1.85 9.96
C ALA A 118 -4.24 0.78 11.05
N ASN A 119 -4.87 1.08 12.19
CA ASN A 119 -5.03 0.14 13.29
C ASN A 119 -5.93 -1.03 12.87
N LEU A 120 -7.11 -0.73 12.32
CA LEU A 120 -8.07 -1.75 11.88
C LEU A 120 -7.47 -2.69 10.83
N LYS A 121 -6.56 -2.20 9.99
CA LYS A 121 -5.87 -2.99 8.97
C LYS A 121 -5.02 -4.10 9.57
N GLN A 122 -4.30 -3.79 10.65
CA GLN A 122 -3.44 -4.74 11.34
C GLN A 122 -4.28 -5.81 12.03
N ASP A 123 -5.29 -5.39 12.77
CA ASP A 123 -6.10 -6.29 13.58
C ASP A 123 -6.97 -7.22 12.73
N LEU A 124 -7.63 -6.69 11.69
CA LEU A 124 -8.39 -7.54 10.77
C LEU A 124 -7.49 -8.54 10.05
N TYR A 125 -6.25 -8.17 9.69
CA TYR A 125 -5.33 -9.11 9.07
C TYR A 125 -4.94 -10.25 10.01
N ALA A 126 -4.76 -9.95 11.30
CA ALA A 126 -4.51 -10.96 12.33
C ALA A 126 -5.70 -11.92 12.47
N ILE A 127 -6.92 -11.39 12.63
CA ILE A 127 -8.15 -12.20 12.72
C ILE A 127 -8.31 -13.10 11.48
N ILE A 128 -8.15 -12.54 10.28
CA ILE A 128 -8.27 -13.31 9.03
C ILE A 128 -7.25 -14.46 8.96
N ASN A 129 -6.06 -14.29 9.52
CA ASN A 129 -5.06 -15.36 9.52
C ASN A 129 -5.31 -16.42 10.58
N ALA A 130 -5.99 -16.08 11.67
CA ALA A 130 -6.41 -17.04 12.71
C ALA A 130 -7.61 -17.90 12.29
N LYS A 131 -8.43 -17.46 11.32
CA LYS A 131 -9.64 -18.20 10.89
C LYS A 131 -9.30 -19.43 10.01
N PRO A 132 -10.18 -20.46 9.98
CA PRO A 132 -10.00 -21.66 9.17
C PRO A 132 -9.87 -21.38 7.67
N ALA A 133 -9.10 -22.19 6.96
CA ALA A 133 -8.76 -21.99 5.53
C ALA A 133 -9.98 -21.78 4.61
N SER A 134 -11.12 -22.40 4.91
CA SER A 134 -12.37 -22.26 4.14
C SER A 134 -13.00 -20.87 4.21
N GLN A 135 -12.83 -20.14 5.32
CA GLN A 135 -13.45 -18.83 5.54
C GLN A 135 -12.56 -17.67 5.05
N ARG A 136 -11.25 -17.89 4.96
CA ARG A 136 -10.27 -16.83 4.63
C ARG A 136 -10.50 -16.18 3.25
N PRO A 137 -10.90 -16.90 2.17
CA PRO A 137 -11.12 -16.26 0.87
C PRO A 137 -12.22 -15.20 0.91
N GLU A 138 -13.36 -15.50 1.54
CA GLU A 138 -14.46 -14.56 1.67
C GLU A 138 -14.07 -13.35 2.53
N LEU A 139 -13.41 -13.60 3.67
CA LEU A 139 -12.96 -12.52 4.55
C LEU A 139 -11.91 -11.61 3.88
N ARG A 140 -11.01 -12.15 3.06
CA ARG A 140 -10.05 -11.35 2.28
C ARG A 140 -10.71 -10.48 1.23
N ARG A 141 -11.78 -10.98 0.60
CA ARG A 141 -12.58 -10.19 -0.33
C ARG A 141 -13.21 -9.00 0.39
N LEU A 142 -13.88 -9.26 1.52
CA LEU A 142 -14.51 -8.21 2.34
C LEU A 142 -13.49 -7.19 2.88
N TYR A 143 -12.33 -7.67 3.35
CA TYR A 143 -11.22 -6.82 3.74
C TYR A 143 -10.77 -5.90 2.60
N SER A 144 -10.65 -6.43 1.38
CA SER A 144 -10.28 -5.65 0.21
C SER A 144 -11.34 -4.60 -0.11
N ASP A 145 -12.63 -4.98 -0.09
CA ASP A 145 -13.75 -4.07 -0.34
C ASP A 145 -13.79 -2.92 0.68
N LEU A 146 -13.57 -3.23 1.97
CA LEU A 146 -13.47 -2.25 3.04
C LEU A 146 -12.37 -1.21 2.77
N PHE A 147 -11.12 -1.67 2.59
CA PHE A 147 -9.99 -0.75 2.45
C PHE A 147 -9.95 -0.04 1.09
N ASN A 148 -10.54 -0.63 0.05
CA ASN A 148 -10.81 0.07 -1.20
C ASN A 148 -11.81 1.21 -0.99
N SER A 149 -12.90 0.98 -0.25
CA SER A 149 -13.89 2.01 0.07
C SER A 149 -13.28 3.13 0.93
N VAL A 150 -12.45 2.79 1.92
CA VAL A 150 -11.69 3.77 2.72
C VAL A 150 -10.77 4.62 1.84
N THR A 151 -10.02 3.99 0.92
CA THR A 151 -9.11 4.73 0.01
C THR A 151 -9.89 5.67 -0.92
N ARG A 152 -11.02 5.21 -1.46
CA ARG A 152 -11.88 6.04 -2.31
C ARG A 152 -12.55 7.16 -1.53
N LEU A 153 -12.96 6.91 -0.29
CA LEU A 153 -13.48 7.94 0.63
C LEU A 153 -12.41 9.01 0.91
N ASP A 154 -11.15 8.60 1.13
CA ASP A 154 -10.03 9.54 1.33
C ASP A 154 -9.81 10.45 0.10
N TYR A 155 -9.94 9.90 -1.11
CA TYR A 155 -9.86 10.67 -2.36
C TYR A 155 -11.06 11.58 -2.55
N ALA A 156 -12.28 11.09 -2.33
CA ALA A 156 -13.49 11.89 -2.41
C ALA A 156 -13.48 13.05 -1.40
N ALA A 157 -12.97 12.81 -0.18
CA ALA A 157 -12.79 13.85 0.83
C ALA A 157 -11.74 14.91 0.41
N ARG A 158 -10.64 14.49 -0.23
CA ARG A 158 -9.64 15.40 -0.81
C ARG A 158 -10.25 16.33 -1.86
N ASP A 159 -11.06 15.75 -2.74
CA ASP A 159 -11.71 16.45 -3.86
C ASP A 159 -13.02 17.15 -3.43
N LYS A 160 -13.46 16.93 -2.18
CA LYS A 160 -14.69 17.48 -1.58
C LYS A 160 -15.96 17.10 -2.35
N ASP A 161 -15.95 15.91 -2.96
CA ASP A 161 -17.11 15.36 -3.67
C ASP A 161 -18.08 14.74 -2.65
N GLU A 162 -19.08 15.51 -2.23
CA GLU A 162 -20.05 15.07 -1.22
C GLU A 162 -20.87 13.84 -1.64
N LEU A 163 -21.13 13.65 -2.93
CA LEU A 163 -21.89 12.51 -3.43
C LEU A 163 -21.05 11.23 -3.29
N GLN A 164 -19.81 11.28 -3.75
CA GLN A 164 -18.88 10.16 -3.61
C GLN A 164 -18.51 9.88 -2.16
N VAL A 165 -18.36 10.91 -1.32
CA VAL A 165 -18.12 10.74 0.12
C VAL A 165 -19.26 9.93 0.75
N LYS A 166 -20.52 10.26 0.46
CA LYS A 166 -21.68 9.52 0.99
C LYS A 166 -21.71 8.08 0.49
N GLU A 167 -21.44 7.87 -0.79
CA GLU A 167 -21.40 6.54 -1.40
C GLU A 167 -20.30 5.66 -0.76
N TYR A 168 -19.07 6.16 -0.73
CA TYR A 168 -17.94 5.38 -0.20
C TYR A 168 -18.01 5.19 1.31
N TYR A 169 -18.56 6.15 2.06
CA TYR A 169 -18.87 5.96 3.47
C TYR A 169 -19.91 4.85 3.67
N GLY A 170 -20.98 4.84 2.88
CA GLY A 170 -21.99 3.77 2.93
C GLY A 170 -21.41 2.39 2.61
N ASN A 171 -20.59 2.30 1.56
CA ASN A 171 -19.90 1.06 1.18
C ASN A 171 -18.93 0.58 2.27
N MET A 172 -18.21 1.51 2.91
CA MET A 172 -17.33 1.21 4.04
C MET A 172 -18.10 0.63 5.22
N VAL A 173 -19.21 1.26 5.65
CA VAL A 173 -20.05 0.76 6.76
C VAL A 173 -20.61 -0.62 6.43
N ALA A 174 -21.16 -0.81 5.23
CA ALA A 174 -21.69 -2.10 4.79
C ALA A 174 -20.62 -3.21 4.79
N ALA A 175 -19.38 -2.89 4.40
CA ALA A 175 -18.28 -3.85 4.44
C ALA A 175 -17.89 -4.21 5.88
N ILE A 176 -17.87 -3.24 6.81
CA ILE A 176 -17.64 -3.50 8.25
C ILE A 176 -18.71 -4.47 8.79
N ASP A 177 -19.98 -4.21 8.51
CA ASP A 177 -21.10 -5.04 8.97
C ASP A 177 -21.00 -6.47 8.42
N GLN A 178 -20.65 -6.63 7.14
CA GLN A 178 -20.44 -7.94 6.52
C GLN A 178 -19.25 -8.69 7.12
N ILE A 179 -18.15 -8.00 7.46
CA ILE A 179 -17.01 -8.61 8.15
C ILE A 179 -17.44 -9.10 9.52
N PHE A 180 -18.17 -8.26 10.27
CA PHE A 180 -18.64 -8.59 11.62
C PHE A 180 -19.60 -9.77 11.64
N ALA A 181 -20.51 -9.86 10.67
CA ALA A 181 -21.39 -11.02 10.50
C ALA A 181 -20.65 -12.35 10.20
N LYS A 182 -19.35 -12.30 9.87
CA LYS A 182 -18.53 -13.49 9.57
C LYS A 182 -17.57 -13.84 10.69
N ILE A 183 -17.19 -12.88 11.52
CA ILE A 183 -16.20 -13.09 12.58
C ILE A 183 -16.81 -13.15 13.98
N MET A 184 -18.00 -12.56 14.17
CA MET A 184 -18.78 -12.57 15.42
C MET A 184 -19.99 -13.50 15.33
#